data_AF-A0A818SJW1-F1
#
_entry.id   AF-A0A818SJW1-F1
#
_cell.length_a   1.000
_cell.length_b   1.000
_cell.length_c   1.000
_cell.angle_alpha   90.00
_cell.angle_beta   90.00
_cell.angle_gamma   90.00
#
_symmetry.space_group_name_H-M   'P 1'
#
loop_
_entity.id
_entity.type
_entity.pdbx_description
1 polymer ?
#
loop_
_entity_poly.entity_id
_entity_poly.type
_entity_poly.pdbx_seq_one_letter_code
_entity_poly.pdbx_strand_id
1 'polypeptide(L)'
;MLSDVFEKKRNRMGLNISGTIDRARHPEQYPDKAKGPTFDPMYGFTDGRKPKTAPYTDEEMQILNIPHDKRDYCPERHAWEKCETNNKLDDAKEYERELRLHRRRLRKEEIIKNNPIHKELANNEE
;
A
#
# COMPACT_ATOMS: atom_id res chain seq x y z
N MET A 1 -21.89 14.09 23.93
CA MET A 1 -21.92 15.56 24.17
C MET A 1 -20.52 16.09 24.46
N LEU A 2 -19.82 15.68 25.53
CA LEU A 2 -18.43 16.14 25.81
C LEU A 2 -17.35 15.40 24.98
N SER A 3 -17.60 14.15 24.58
CA SER A 3 -16.76 13.37 23.66
C SER A 3 -16.65 14.02 22.28
N ASP A 4 -17.77 14.51 21.76
CA ASP A 4 -17.88 15.06 20.39
C ASP A 4 -17.18 16.42 20.24
N VAL A 5 -17.06 17.16 21.34
CA VAL A 5 -16.30 18.42 21.41
C VAL A 5 -14.79 18.15 21.46
N PHE A 6 -14.37 17.05 22.10
CA PHE A 6 -12.98 16.62 22.16
C PHE A 6 -12.50 16.09 20.80
N GLU A 7 -13.36 15.38 20.07
CA GLU A 7 -13.14 14.93 18.69
C GLU A 7 -12.96 16.13 17.73
N LYS A 8 -13.85 17.12 17.82
CA LYS A 8 -13.85 18.31 16.95
C LYS A 8 -12.69 19.28 17.20
N LYS A 9 -12.14 19.35 18.42
CA LYS A 9 -10.99 20.23 18.73
C LYS A 9 -9.65 19.71 18.19
N ARG A 10 -9.47 18.39 18.02
CA ARG A 10 -8.24 17.81 17.43
C ARG A 10 -8.05 18.18 15.95
N ASN A 11 -9.15 18.39 15.21
CA ASN A 11 -9.11 18.70 13.78
C ASN A 11 -8.88 20.18 13.45
N ARG A 12 -8.83 21.09 14.45
CA ARG A 12 -8.75 22.54 14.23
C ARG A 12 -7.32 23.10 14.27
N MET A 13 -6.35 22.31 14.75
CA MET A 13 -4.97 22.74 14.98
C MET A 13 -3.95 21.82 14.31
N GLY A 14 -4.24 21.29 13.11
CA GLY A 14 -3.24 20.63 12.25
C GLY A 14 -2.38 19.53 12.90
N LEU A 15 -2.76 19.04 14.08
CA LEU A 15 -2.08 17.98 14.81
C LEU A 15 -2.61 16.68 14.23
N ASN A 16 -2.14 16.40 13.00
CA ASN A 16 -2.16 15.07 12.45
C ASN A 16 -1.47 14.21 13.49
N ILE A 17 -2.25 13.34 14.15
CA ILE A 17 -1.72 12.21 14.89
C ILE A 17 -0.66 11.61 13.96
N SER A 18 0.61 11.70 14.36
CA SER A 18 1.72 11.25 13.52
C SER A 18 1.34 9.90 12.92
N GLY A 19 1.45 9.71 11.59
CA GLY A 19 0.98 8.49 10.93
C GLY A 19 1.49 7.20 11.59
N THR A 20 2.59 7.30 12.35
CA THR A 20 3.12 6.26 13.23
C THR A 20 2.14 5.81 14.34
N ILE A 21 1.44 6.72 15.01
CA ILE A 21 0.47 6.39 16.08
C ILE A 21 -0.75 5.70 15.49
N ASP A 22 -1.27 6.20 14.37
CA ASP A 22 -2.42 5.59 13.70
C ASP A 22 -2.08 4.20 13.17
N ARG A 23 -0.86 4.01 12.64
CA ARG A 23 -0.36 2.69 12.26
C ARG A 23 -0.23 1.74 13.45
N ALA A 24 0.20 2.24 14.61
CA ALA A 24 0.33 1.43 15.81
C ALA A 24 -1.03 1.01 16.39
N ARG A 25 -2.06 1.86 16.28
CA ARG A 25 -3.43 1.56 16.73
C ARG A 25 -4.20 0.65 15.78
N HIS A 26 -3.95 0.78 14.48
CA HIS A 26 -4.68 0.06 13.43
C HIS A 26 -3.75 -0.72 12.51
N PRO A 27 -2.89 -1.62 13.02
CA PRO A 27 -1.91 -2.34 12.22
C PRO A 27 -2.55 -3.15 11.09
N GLU A 28 -3.80 -3.58 11.23
CA GLU A 28 -4.57 -4.31 10.23
C GLU A 28 -4.87 -3.51 8.95
N GLN A 29 -4.90 -2.18 9.05
CA GLN A 29 -5.19 -1.30 7.92
C GLN A 29 -3.96 -1.01 7.06
N TYR A 30 -2.76 -1.06 7.65
CA TYR A 30 -1.54 -0.60 7.01
C TYR A 30 -0.67 -1.79 6.56
N PRO A 31 -0.25 -1.81 5.28
CA PRO A 31 0.59 -2.90 4.78
C PRO A 31 1.99 -2.85 5.37
N ASP A 32 2.55 -4.02 5.67
CA ASP A 32 3.93 -4.17 6.13
C ASP A 32 4.89 -4.20 4.93
N LYS A 33 5.73 -3.18 4.81
CA LYS A 33 6.69 -3.06 3.70
C LYS A 33 7.68 -4.24 3.65
N ALA A 34 7.99 -4.87 4.79
CA ALA A 34 8.94 -5.98 4.84
C ALA A 34 8.37 -7.29 4.29
N LYS A 35 7.04 -7.44 4.26
CA LYS A 35 6.37 -8.67 3.81
C LYS A 35 6.02 -8.67 2.33
N GLY A 36 6.27 -7.57 1.62
CA GLY A 36 5.89 -7.40 0.22
C GLY A 36 4.38 -7.19 0.02
N PRO A 37 3.90 -7.18 -1.23
CA PRO A 37 2.48 -6.98 -1.54
C PRO A 37 1.66 -8.18 -1.06
N THR A 38 0.56 -7.91 -0.35
CA THR A 38 -0.33 -8.96 0.18
C THR A 38 -1.43 -9.31 -0.82
N PHE A 39 -1.87 -8.35 -1.63
CA PHE A 39 -2.90 -8.57 -2.64
C PHE A 39 -2.30 -8.97 -3.99
N ASP A 40 -3.07 -9.71 -4.77
CA ASP A 40 -2.71 -10.04 -6.15
C ASP A 40 -2.45 -8.75 -6.97
N PRO A 41 -1.28 -8.63 -7.64
CA PRO A 41 -0.97 -7.52 -8.51
C PRO A 41 -1.99 -7.29 -9.62
N MET A 42 -2.71 -8.32 -10.07
CA MET A 42 -3.73 -8.22 -11.12
C MET A 42 -5.11 -7.82 -10.58
N TYR A 43 -5.30 -7.82 -9.26
CA TYR A 43 -6.58 -7.49 -8.66
C TYR A 43 -7.03 -6.05 -8.98
N GLY A 44 -8.18 -5.94 -9.65
CA GLY A 44 -8.79 -4.66 -10.04
C GLY A 44 -8.34 -4.11 -11.40
N PHE A 45 -7.51 -4.85 -12.15
CA PHE A 45 -7.12 -4.50 -13.52
C PHE A 45 -7.84 -5.45 -14.49
N THR A 46 -8.90 -4.98 -15.15
CA THR A 46 -9.73 -5.82 -16.06
C THR A 46 -8.93 -6.32 -17.26
N ASP A 47 -8.06 -5.47 -17.79
CA ASP A 47 -7.28 -5.75 -19.00
C ASP A 47 -5.84 -6.18 -18.67
N GLY A 48 -5.56 -6.44 -17.39
CA GLY A 48 -4.22 -6.76 -16.88
C GLY A 48 -3.30 -5.54 -16.71
N ARG A 49 -2.16 -5.77 -16.04
CA ARG A 49 -1.11 -4.75 -15.85
C ARG A 49 -0.06 -4.87 -16.94
N LYS A 50 0.35 -3.74 -17.53
CA LYS A 50 1.48 -3.72 -18.46
C LYS A 50 2.77 -4.08 -17.69
N PRO A 51 3.57 -5.06 -18.18
CA PRO A 51 4.85 -5.38 -17.55
C PRO A 51 5.80 -4.19 -17.67
N LYS A 52 6.68 -4.01 -16.67
CA LYS A 52 7.76 -3.04 -16.78
C LYS A 52 8.76 -3.57 -17.82
N THR A 53 9.18 -2.71 -18.75
CA THR A 53 10.15 -3.04 -19.80
C THR A 53 11.56 -2.73 -19.31
N ALA A 54 12.41 -3.75 -19.20
CA ALA A 54 13.80 -3.57 -18.82
C ALA A 54 14.55 -2.96 -20.01
N PRO A 55 15.27 -1.83 -19.84
CA PRO A 55 15.94 -1.16 -20.96
C PRO A 55 17.22 -1.86 -21.42
N TYR A 56 17.87 -2.64 -20.55
CA TYR A 56 19.03 -3.47 -20.88
C TYR A 56 18.76 -4.92 -20.49
N THR A 57 19.44 -5.83 -21.19
CA THR A 57 19.51 -7.23 -20.84
C THR A 57 20.52 -7.47 -19.70
N ASP A 58 20.38 -8.60 -19.00
CA ASP A 58 21.29 -8.96 -17.91
C ASP A 58 22.74 -9.14 -18.38
N GLU A 59 22.93 -9.62 -19.61
CA GLU A 59 24.24 -9.80 -20.24
C GLU A 59 24.91 -8.45 -20.52
N GLU A 60 24.16 -7.49 -21.08
CA GLU A 60 24.65 -6.13 -21.32
C GLU A 60 25.07 -5.44 -20.00
N MET A 61 24.30 -5.61 -18.93
CA MET A 61 24.65 -5.06 -17.62
C MET A 61 25.92 -5.68 -17.02
N GLN A 62 26.18 -6.97 -17.29
CA GLN A 62 27.42 -7.65 -16.87
C GLN A 62 28.62 -7.15 -17.66
N ILE A 63 28.50 -6.98 -18.98
CA ILE A 63 29.55 -6.41 -19.84
C ILE A 63 29.93 -5.00 -19.39
N LEU A 64 28.92 -4.21 -19.02
CA LEU A 64 29.10 -2.86 -18.48
C LEU A 64 29.61 -2.83 -17.03
N ASN A 65 29.82 -3.99 -16.39
CA ASN A 65 30.24 -4.14 -15.00
C ASN A 65 29.38 -3.32 -14.01
N ILE A 66 28.06 -3.26 -14.26
CA ILE A 66 27.13 -2.59 -13.35
C ILE A 66 27.03 -3.43 -12.06
N PRO A 67 27.25 -2.84 -10.87
CA PRO A 67 27.11 -3.56 -9.61
C PRO A 67 25.67 -4.01 -9.43
N HIS A 68 25.47 -5.20 -8.84
CA HIS A 68 24.16 -5.84 -8.72
C HIS A 68 23.10 -4.92 -8.08
N ASP A 69 23.49 -4.16 -7.07
CA ASP A 69 22.61 -3.23 -6.34
C ASP A 69 22.16 -2.02 -7.16
N LYS A 70 22.72 -1.82 -8.36
CA LYS A 70 22.36 -0.73 -9.28
C LYS A 70 21.78 -1.25 -10.60
N ARG A 71 21.47 -2.55 -10.71
CA ARG A 71 20.84 -3.16 -11.89
C ARG A 71 19.32 -2.97 -11.88
N ASP A 72 18.88 -1.76 -11.54
CA ASP A 72 17.47 -1.40 -11.52
C ASP A 72 16.96 -1.10 -12.94
N TYR A 73 15.64 -0.90 -13.07
CA TYR A 73 14.99 -0.48 -14.31
C TYR A 73 15.45 0.89 -14.87
N CYS A 74 16.32 1.59 -14.15
CA CYS A 74 16.86 2.89 -14.51
C CYS A 74 18.38 2.80 -14.66
N PRO A 75 18.95 2.74 -15.87
CA PRO A 75 20.39 2.56 -16.05
C PRO A 75 21.07 3.72 -16.81
N GLU A 76 20.29 4.64 -17.40
CA GLU A 76 20.84 5.77 -18.17
C GLU A 76 21.21 6.97 -17.28
N ARG A 77 22.47 7.42 -17.38
CA ARG A 77 23.01 8.51 -16.54
C ARG A 77 22.33 9.87 -16.76
N HIS A 78 21.92 10.20 -17.98
CA HIS A 78 21.38 11.52 -18.34
C HIS A 78 19.90 11.71 -17.98
N ALA A 79 19.19 10.63 -17.63
CA ALA A 79 17.80 10.65 -17.18
C ALA A 79 17.60 9.94 -15.83
N TRP A 80 18.71 9.65 -15.12
CA TRP A 80 18.72 8.88 -13.88
C TRP A 80 17.75 9.45 -12.84
N GLU A 81 17.87 10.75 -12.53
CA GLU A 81 17.06 11.40 -11.49
C GLU A 81 15.56 11.28 -11.77
N LYS A 82 15.15 11.49 -13.01
CA LYS A 82 13.76 11.37 -13.43
C LYS A 82 13.28 9.92 -13.32
N CYS A 83 14.09 8.97 -13.77
CA CYS A 83 13.75 7.57 -13.74
C CYS A 83 13.65 7.04 -12.30
N GLU A 84 14.61 7.36 -11.44
CA GLU A 84 14.60 7.01 -10.01
C GLU A 84 13.40 7.63 -9.29
N THR A 85 13.07 8.89 -9.64
CA THR A 85 11.86 9.54 -9.12
C THR A 85 10.60 8.80 -9.54
N ASN A 86 10.50 8.35 -10.80
CA ASN A 86 9.37 7.55 -11.26
C ASN A 86 9.28 6.20 -10.54
N ASN A 87 10.40 5.54 -10.26
CA ASN A 87 10.41 4.31 -9.47
C ASN A 87 9.86 4.55 -8.06
N LYS A 88 10.33 5.60 -7.36
CA LYS A 88 9.82 5.98 -6.03
C LYS A 88 8.32 6.29 -6.06
N LEU A 89 7.85 6.96 -7.10
CA LEU A 89 6.43 7.25 -7.29
C LEU A 89 5.61 5.99 -7.49
N ASP A 90 6.12 5.02 -8.26
CA ASP A 90 5.46 3.75 -8.46
C ASP A 90 5.37 2.93 -7.16
N ASP A 91 6.44 2.91 -6.36
CA ASP A 91 6.47 2.25 -5.05
C ASP A 91 5.45 2.88 -4.08
N ALA A 92 5.34 4.21 -4.10
CA ALA A 92 4.35 4.93 -3.31
C ALA A 92 2.92 4.60 -3.76
N LYS A 93 2.66 4.50 -5.07
CA LYS A 93 1.35 4.10 -5.60
C LYS A 93 0.99 2.67 -5.20
N GLU A 94 1.95 1.74 -5.22
CA GLU A 94 1.70 0.36 -4.81
C GLU A 94 1.38 0.28 -3.31
N TYR A 95 2.12 1.02 -2.46
CA TYR A 95 1.82 1.12 -1.04
C TYR A 95 0.41 1.67 -0.77
N GLU A 96 0.03 2.76 -1.45
CA GLU A 96 -1.32 3.35 -1.32
C GLU A 96 -2.42 2.42 -1.86
N ARG A 97 -2.13 1.64 -2.91
CA ARG A 97 -3.04 0.61 -3.43
C ARG A 97 -3.30 -0.45 -2.36
N GLU A 98 -2.25 -1.03 -1.79
CA GLU A 98 -2.34 -2.03 -0.72
C GLU A 98 -3.12 -1.48 0.48
N LEU A 99 -2.82 -0.25 0.93
CA LEU A 99 -3.51 0.42 2.02
C LEU A 99 -5.03 0.53 1.77
N ARG A 100 -5.45 0.90 0.56
CA ARG A 100 -6.87 1.00 0.18
C ARG A 100 -7.53 -0.37 0.13
N LEU A 101 -6.82 -1.40 -0.32
CA LEU A 101 -7.33 -2.76 -0.37
C LEU A 101 -7.53 -3.35 1.03
N HIS A 102 -6.59 -3.12 1.96
CA HIS A 102 -6.76 -3.47 3.38
C HIS A 102 -8.00 -2.79 3.98
N ARG A 103 -8.13 -1.47 3.82
CA ARG A 103 -9.31 -0.73 4.29
C ARG A 103 -10.62 -1.22 3.66
N ARG A 104 -10.60 -1.59 2.37
CA ARG A 104 -11.77 -2.18 1.69
C ARG A 104 -12.10 -3.56 2.24
N ARG A 105 -11.09 -4.38 2.51
CA ARG A 105 -11.25 -5.71 3.11
C ARG A 105 -11.90 -5.61 4.48
N LEU A 106 -11.38 -4.77 5.36
CA LEU A 106 -11.93 -4.56 6.71
C LEU A 106 -13.38 -4.07 6.68
N ARG A 107 -13.69 -3.09 5.82
CA ARG A 107 -15.08 -2.64 5.63
C ARG A 107 -16.01 -3.77 5.18
N LYS A 108 -15.56 -4.64 4.28
CA LYS A 108 -16.37 -5.80 3.84
C LYS A 108 -16.57 -6.79 4.99
N GLU A 109 -15.53 -7.06 5.77
CA GLU A 109 -15.60 -7.94 6.93
C GLU A 109 -16.56 -7.38 8.00
N GLU A 110 -16.54 -6.07 8.25
CA GLU A 110 -17.51 -5.41 9.13
C GLU A 110 -18.94 -5.52 8.62
N ILE A 111 -19.17 -5.29 7.32
CA ILE A 111 -20.50 -5.46 6.72
C ILE A 111 -21.00 -6.89 6.85
N ILE A 112 -20.13 -7.89 6.61
CA ILE A 112 -20.46 -9.30 6.76
C ILE A 112 -20.82 -9.63 8.22
N LYS A 113 -20.02 -9.16 9.19
CA LYS A 113 -20.29 -9.34 10.62
C LYS A 113 -21.62 -8.72 11.05
N ASN A 114 -21.96 -7.57 10.48
CA ASN A 114 -23.19 -6.84 10.81
C ASN A 114 -24.44 -7.36 10.07
N ASN A 115 -24.29 -8.27 9.11
CA ASN A 115 -25.41 -8.91 8.43
C ASN A 115 -26.26 -9.70 9.46
N PRO A 116 -27.59 -9.52 9.50
CA PRO A 116 -28.47 -10.19 10.46
C PRO A 116 -28.21 -11.71 10.60
N ILE A 117 -28.02 -12.39 9.48
CA ILE A 117 -27.78 -13.85 9.45
C ILE A 117 -26.50 -14.23 10.20
N HIS A 118 -25.41 -13.48 9.99
CA HIS A 118 -24.13 -13.74 10.65
C HIS A 118 -24.13 -13.28 12.12
N LYS A 119 -24.89 -12.23 12.44
CA LYS A 119 -25.04 -11.72 13.80
C LYS A 119 -25.80 -12.71 14.68
N GLU A 120 -26.81 -13.39 14.14
CA GLU A 120 -27.55 -14.44 14.86
C GLU A 120 -26.68 -15.64 15.18
N LEU A 121 -25.84 -16.12 14.25
CA LEU A 121 -24.87 -17.20 14.50
C LEU A 121 -23.93 -16.87 15.67
N ALA A 122 -23.42 -15.64 15.73
CA ALA A 122 -22.54 -15.21 16.81
C ALA A 122 -23.22 -15.18 18.19
N ASN A 123 -24.54 -14.96 18.25
CA ASN A 123 -25.29 -14.94 19.52
C ASN A 123 -25.77 -16.34 19.96
N ASN A 124 -25.72 -17.34 19.08
CA ASN A 124 -26.15 -18.71 19.36
C ASN A 124 -24.99 -19.64 19.75
N GLU A 125 -23.75 -19.15 19.68
CA GLU A 125 -22.53 -19.86 20.10
C GLU A 125 -22.09 -19.51 21.54
N GLU A 126 -22.87 -18.69 22.25
CA GLU A 126 -22.76 -18.38 23.70
C GLU A 126 -23.77 -19.17 24.53
#